data_AF-K5BGD1-F1
#
_entry.id   AF-K5BGD1-F1
#
_cell.length_a   1.000
_cell.length_b   1.000
_cell.length_c   1.000
_cell.angle_alpha   90.00
_cell.angle_beta   90.00
_cell.angle_gamma   90.00
#
_symmetry.space_group_name_H-M   'P 1'
#
loop_
_entity.id
_entity.type
_entity.pdbx_description
1 polymer ?
#
loop_
_entity_poly.entity_id
_entity_poly.type
_entity_poly.pdbx_seq_one_letter_code
_entity_poly.pdbx_strand_id
1 'polypeptide(L)'
;MVTVALIVVLALVLLALVVFVTGYNRIRAASVRVDEALSGIDVELTRRASLIPSLVQTVQTFAAHEKAILDNVTNARAAIAAATHGSSVAQRSAADRELTHALAPLLALGQHYPQLASSQNFLQLQHSLSDTENKLAFARQYYNDAVATLNGLLGSIPWMFVAPFTGVSQREYYQTPR
;
A
#
# COMPACT_ATOMS: atom_id res chain seq x y z
N MET A 1 45.94 34.57 -15.28
CA MET A 1 45.91 33.22 -14.67
C MET A 1 44.97 33.15 -13.47
N VAL A 2 45.12 34.02 -12.47
CA VAL A 2 44.26 34.06 -11.27
C VAL A 2 42.78 34.32 -11.59
N THR A 3 42.47 35.25 -12.50
CA THR A 3 41.10 35.56 -12.93
C THR A 3 40.41 34.37 -13.61
N VAL A 4 41.13 33.66 -14.49
CA VAL A 4 40.62 32.45 -15.16
C VAL A 4 40.36 31.35 -14.15
N ALA A 5 41.25 31.14 -13.18
CA ALA A 5 41.04 30.15 -12.11
C ALA A 5 39.80 30.49 -11.25
N LEU A 6 39.61 31.77 -10.90
CA LEU A 6 38.42 32.25 -10.18
C LEU A 6 37.11 31.99 -10.94
N ILE A 7 37.09 32.24 -12.26
CA ILE A 7 35.93 31.97 -13.11
C ILE A 7 35.60 30.48 -13.15
N VAL A 8 36.63 29.62 -13.29
CA VAL A 8 36.45 28.16 -13.29
C VAL A 8 35.89 27.66 -11.96
N VAL A 9 36.43 28.15 -10.83
CA VAL A 9 35.92 27.79 -9.50
C VAL A 9 34.47 28.25 -9.31
N LEU A 10 34.14 29.48 -9.71
CA LEU A 10 32.77 30.00 -9.61
C LEU A 10 31.79 29.17 -10.45
N ALA A 11 32.18 28.79 -11.68
CA ALA A 11 31.37 27.94 -12.53
C ALA A 11 31.12 26.55 -11.92
N LEU A 12 32.13 25.93 -11.30
CA LEU A 12 31.99 24.65 -10.61
C LEU A 12 31.08 24.75 -9.39
N VAL A 13 31.18 25.83 -8.60
CA VAL A 13 30.30 26.07 -7.44
C VAL A 13 28.85 26.25 -7.89
N LEU A 14 28.61 27.02 -8.96
CA LEU A 14 27.28 27.19 -9.53
C LEU A 14 26.70 25.86 -10.04
N LEU A 15 27.52 25.05 -10.73
CA LEU A 15 27.11 23.73 -11.18
C LEU A 15 26.72 22.82 -10.00
N ALA A 16 27.54 22.80 -8.95
CA ALA A 16 27.27 22.02 -7.74
C ALA A 16 25.97 22.47 -7.05
N LEU A 17 25.71 23.77 -6.98
CA LEU A 17 24.48 24.32 -6.42
C LEU A 17 23.24 23.90 -7.21
N VAL A 18 23.31 23.95 -8.55
CA VAL A 18 22.21 23.51 -9.42
C VAL A 18 21.93 22.01 -9.23
N VAL A 19 22.97 21.18 -9.20
CA VAL A 19 22.82 19.73 -8.93
C VAL A 19 22.23 19.48 -7.56
N PHE A 20 22.67 20.22 -6.54
CA PHE A 20 22.14 20.08 -5.18
C PHE A 20 20.64 20.42 -5.10
N VAL A 21 20.23 21.58 -5.62
CA VAL A 21 18.83 22.03 -5.58
C VAL A 21 17.92 21.08 -6.38
N THR A 22 18.35 20.67 -7.57
CA THR A 22 17.58 19.73 -8.39
C THR A 22 17.47 18.35 -7.74
N GLY A 23 18.53 17.85 -7.13
CA GLY A 23 18.55 16.58 -6.41
C GLY A 23 17.65 16.60 -5.18
N TYR A 24 17.74 17.67 -4.39
CA TYR A 24 16.93 17.84 -3.18
C TYR A 24 15.44 17.79 -3.51
N ASN A 25 15.01 18.57 -4.50
CA ASN A 25 13.62 18.60 -4.93
C ASN A 25 13.15 17.26 -5.52
N ARG A 26 14.00 16.58 -6.31
CA ARG A 26 13.67 15.26 -6.88
C ARG A 26 13.46 14.20 -5.81
N ILE A 27 14.35 14.12 -4.82
CA ILE A 27 14.25 13.14 -3.73
C ILE A 27 13.00 13.43 -2.88
N ARG A 28 12.75 14.69 -2.54
CA ARG A 28 11.55 15.07 -1.76
C ARG A 28 10.27 14.76 -2.54
N ALA A 29 10.20 15.08 -3.83
CA ALA A 29 9.07 14.75 -4.68
C ALA A 29 8.84 13.23 -4.77
N ALA A 30 9.91 12.44 -4.92
CA ALA A 30 9.82 10.98 -4.91
C ALA A 30 9.29 10.45 -3.55
N SER A 31 9.70 11.05 -2.43
CA SER A 31 9.18 10.67 -1.10
C SER A 31 7.68 10.93 -0.96
N VAL A 32 7.20 12.08 -1.43
CA VAL A 32 5.78 12.42 -1.41
C VAL A 32 4.98 11.44 -2.27
N ARG A 33 5.53 11.03 -3.43
CA ARG A 33 4.90 10.05 -4.31
C ARG A 33 4.79 8.66 -3.65
N VAL A 34 5.78 8.26 -2.86
CA VAL A 34 5.71 7.02 -2.07
C VAL A 34 4.62 7.10 -1.01
N ASP A 35 4.51 8.23 -0.31
CA ASP A 35 3.47 8.43 0.71
C ASP A 35 2.06 8.47 0.09
N GLU A 36 1.91 9.10 -1.08
CA GLU A 36 0.66 9.09 -1.85
C GLU A 36 0.29 7.67 -2.30
N ALA A 37 1.25 6.91 -2.82
CA ALA A 37 1.01 5.53 -3.23
C ALA A 37 0.60 4.64 -2.04
N LEU A 38 1.19 4.86 -0.86
CA LEU A 38 0.83 4.14 0.36
C LEU A 38 -0.60 4.48 0.81
N SER A 39 -0.99 5.76 0.71
CA SER A 39 -2.36 6.19 0.97
C SER A 39 -3.37 5.51 0.03
N GLY A 40 -2.99 5.32 -1.24
CA GLY A 40 -3.80 4.54 -2.19
C GLY A 40 -4.07 3.10 -1.75
N ILE A 41 -3.07 2.43 -1.15
CA ILE A 41 -3.24 1.10 -0.55
C ILE A 41 -4.22 1.19 0.64
N ASP A 42 -4.08 2.18 1.50
CA ASP A 42 -4.93 2.35 2.69
C ASP A 42 -6.41 2.56 2.33
N VAL A 43 -6.67 3.29 1.24
CA VAL A 43 -8.03 3.47 0.71
C VAL A 43 -8.65 2.13 0.30
N GLU A 44 -7.93 1.30 -0.46
CA GLU A 44 -8.46 0.02 -0.93
C GLU A 44 -8.58 -1.01 0.21
N LEU A 45 -7.64 -1.04 1.17
CA LEU A 45 -7.77 -1.87 2.37
C LEU A 45 -8.99 -1.46 3.21
N THR A 46 -9.20 -0.17 3.41
CA THR A 46 -10.34 0.36 4.15
C THR A 46 -11.65 0.06 3.42
N ARG A 47 -11.67 0.17 2.08
CA ARG A 47 -12.81 -0.21 1.24
C ARG A 47 -13.14 -1.69 1.37
N ARG A 48 -12.14 -2.57 1.34
CA ARG A 48 -12.33 -4.01 1.53
C ARG A 48 -12.91 -4.30 2.92
N ALA A 49 -12.36 -3.69 3.96
CA ALA A 49 -12.80 -3.83 5.34
C ALA A 49 -14.21 -3.26 5.60
N SER A 50 -14.65 -2.26 4.83
CA SER A 50 -15.98 -1.66 4.96
C SER A 50 -17.10 -2.51 4.33
N LEU A 51 -16.77 -3.44 3.43
CA LEU A 51 -17.73 -4.39 2.85
C LEU A 51 -18.08 -5.55 3.79
N ILE A 52 -17.20 -5.84 4.75
CA ILE A 52 -17.31 -7.00 5.66
C ILE A 52 -18.60 -6.99 6.49
N PRO A 53 -19.05 -5.89 7.12
CA PRO A 53 -20.28 -5.89 7.90
C PRO A 53 -21.51 -6.32 7.09
N SER A 54 -21.64 -5.79 5.87
CA SER A 54 -22.73 -6.15 4.95
C SER A 54 -22.67 -7.61 4.53
N LEU A 55 -21.46 -8.15 4.35
CA LEU A 55 -21.23 -9.56 4.06
C LEU A 55 -21.60 -10.45 5.24
N VAL A 56 -21.13 -10.12 6.44
CA VAL A 56 -21.46 -10.82 7.69
C VAL A 56 -22.97 -10.84 7.91
N GLN A 57 -23.66 -9.71 7.75
CA GLN A 57 -25.12 -9.63 7.87
C GLN A 57 -25.84 -10.53 6.85
N THR A 58 -25.37 -10.53 5.60
CA THR A 58 -25.95 -11.36 4.54
C THR A 58 -25.79 -12.84 4.88
N VAL A 59 -24.59 -13.26 5.29
CA VAL A 59 -24.31 -14.66 5.66
C VAL A 59 -25.09 -15.07 6.92
N GLN A 60 -25.20 -14.20 7.93
CA GLN A 60 -25.95 -14.48 9.16
C GLN A 60 -27.42 -14.83 8.90
N THR A 61 -28.03 -14.26 7.86
CA THR A 61 -29.41 -14.58 7.47
C THR A 61 -29.60 -16.06 7.11
N PHE A 62 -28.57 -16.72 6.56
CA PHE A 62 -28.65 -18.11 6.06
C PHE A 62 -27.83 -19.11 6.88
N ALA A 63 -26.74 -18.67 7.51
CA ALA A 63 -25.76 -19.51 8.19
C ALA A 63 -25.42 -18.96 9.60
N ALA A 64 -26.44 -18.61 10.39
CA ALA A 64 -26.28 -18.05 11.73
C ALA A 64 -25.48 -18.92 12.72
N HIS A 65 -25.38 -20.23 12.45
CA HIS A 65 -24.63 -21.18 13.27
C HIS A 65 -23.11 -21.10 13.04
N GLU A 66 -22.64 -20.47 11.96
CA GLU A 66 -21.22 -20.34 11.57
C GLU A 66 -20.49 -19.22 12.32
N LYS A 67 -20.72 -19.11 13.63
CA LYS A 67 -20.18 -18.00 14.45
C LYS A 67 -18.67 -17.90 14.39
N ALA A 68 -17.95 -19.03 14.45
CA ALA A 68 -16.50 -19.04 14.41
C ALA A 68 -15.92 -18.40 13.14
N ILE A 69 -16.57 -18.61 11.98
CA ILE A 69 -16.15 -18.02 10.70
C ILE A 69 -16.45 -16.52 10.68
N LEU A 70 -17.63 -16.12 11.15
CA LEU A 70 -18.05 -14.72 11.20
C LEU A 70 -17.20 -13.89 12.17
N ASP A 71 -16.85 -14.46 13.33
CA ASP A 71 -15.98 -13.85 14.33
C ASP A 71 -14.56 -13.68 13.79
N ASN A 72 -14.02 -14.70 13.10
CA ASN A 72 -12.70 -14.63 12.48
C ASN A 72 -12.61 -13.48 11.46
N VAL A 73 -13.60 -13.35 10.57
CA VAL A 73 -13.64 -12.26 9.59
C VAL A 73 -13.81 -10.88 10.25
N THR A 74 -14.57 -10.82 11.34
CA THR A 74 -14.74 -9.58 12.13
C THR A 74 -13.44 -9.16 12.82
N ASN A 75 -12.68 -10.12 13.36
CA ASN A 75 -11.37 -9.86 13.96
C ASN A 75 -10.35 -9.42 12.90
N ALA A 76 -10.31 -10.09 11.76
CA ALA A 76 -9.42 -9.72 10.65
C ALA A 76 -9.73 -8.32 10.10
N ARG A 77 -11.02 -7.92 10.07
CA ARG A 77 -11.42 -6.54 9.77
C ARG A 77 -10.82 -5.53 10.76
N ALA A 78 -10.85 -5.85 12.05
CA ALA A 78 -10.29 -4.97 13.08
C ALA A 78 -8.77 -4.86 12.93
N ALA A 79 -8.08 -5.93 12.54
CA ALA A 79 -6.65 -5.91 12.24
C ALA A 79 -6.30 -4.94 11.08
N ILE A 80 -7.12 -4.86 10.03
CA ILE A 80 -6.96 -3.87 8.96
C ILE A 80 -7.04 -2.44 9.50
N ALA A 81 -8.07 -2.15 10.31
CA ALA A 81 -8.23 -0.81 10.89
C ALA A 81 -7.03 -0.43 11.76
N ALA A 82 -6.52 -1.36 12.58
CA ALA A 82 -5.31 -1.12 13.36
C ALA A 82 -4.07 -0.90 12.49
N ALA A 83 -3.92 -1.65 11.40
CA ALA A 83 -2.76 -1.57 10.51
C ALA A 83 -2.72 -0.29 9.65
N THR A 84 -3.87 0.25 9.25
CA THR A 84 -3.95 1.49 8.45
C THR A 84 -3.71 2.76 9.28
N HIS A 85 -3.78 2.69 10.62
CA HIS A 85 -3.45 3.82 11.50
C HIS A 85 -1.93 4.02 11.72
N GLY A 86 -1.10 3.02 11.44
CA GLY A 86 0.37 3.11 11.58
C GLY A 86 1.08 3.51 10.28
N SER A 87 2.41 3.64 10.30
CA SER A 87 3.24 3.87 9.11
C SER A 87 3.89 2.58 8.55
N SER A 88 3.67 1.43 9.21
CA SER A 88 4.31 0.17 8.82
C SER A 88 3.60 -0.48 7.63
N VAL A 89 4.36 -0.68 6.55
CA VAL A 89 3.95 -1.45 5.37
C VAL A 89 3.79 -2.94 5.72
N ALA A 90 4.68 -3.46 6.56
CA ALA A 90 4.65 -4.85 7.01
C ALA A 90 3.36 -5.18 7.77
N GLN A 91 2.89 -4.27 8.64
CA GLN A 91 1.63 -4.45 9.37
C GLN A 91 0.43 -4.48 8.42
N ARG A 92 0.38 -3.59 7.42
CA ARG A 92 -0.67 -3.58 6.38
C ARG A 92 -0.69 -4.89 5.59
N SER A 93 0.48 -5.36 5.16
CA SER A 93 0.61 -6.63 4.43
C SER A 93 0.21 -7.84 5.27
N ALA A 94 0.56 -7.85 6.57
CA ALA A 94 0.12 -8.91 7.48
C ALA A 94 -1.40 -8.93 7.67
N ALA A 95 -2.00 -7.77 7.96
CA ALA A 95 -3.44 -7.65 8.17
C ALA A 95 -4.26 -8.00 6.92
N ASP A 96 -3.79 -7.62 5.72
CA ASP A 96 -4.47 -8.00 4.48
C ASP A 96 -4.43 -9.51 4.20
N ARG A 97 -3.29 -10.16 4.48
CA ARG A 97 -3.19 -11.62 4.40
C ARG A 97 -4.15 -12.29 5.36
N GLU A 98 -4.20 -11.83 6.60
CA GLU A 98 -5.14 -12.34 7.61
C GLU A 98 -6.58 -12.21 7.13
N LEU A 99 -6.96 -11.05 6.59
CA LEU A 99 -8.29 -10.84 6.02
C LEU A 99 -8.59 -11.77 4.85
N THR A 100 -7.64 -11.93 3.92
CA THR A 100 -7.79 -12.85 2.78
C THR A 100 -8.00 -14.30 3.26
N HIS A 101 -7.22 -14.73 4.24
CA HIS A 101 -7.36 -16.06 4.84
C HIS A 101 -8.69 -16.24 5.58
N ALA A 102 -9.16 -15.22 6.28
CA ALA A 102 -10.45 -15.26 6.99
C ALA A 102 -11.64 -15.27 6.03
N LEU A 103 -11.54 -14.59 4.87
CA LEU A 103 -12.61 -14.57 3.87
C LEU A 103 -12.78 -15.90 3.15
N ALA A 104 -11.71 -16.68 2.95
CA ALA A 104 -11.77 -17.96 2.24
C ALA A 104 -12.85 -18.95 2.77
N PRO A 105 -12.91 -19.28 4.09
CA PRO A 105 -13.95 -20.15 4.62
C PRO A 105 -15.35 -19.53 4.54
N LEU A 106 -15.48 -18.20 4.69
CA LEU A 106 -16.76 -17.52 4.56
C LEU A 106 -17.32 -17.64 3.14
N LEU A 107 -16.48 -17.48 2.12
CA LEU A 107 -16.88 -17.64 0.72
C LEU A 107 -17.22 -19.10 0.40
N ALA A 108 -16.53 -20.07 1.02
CA ALA A 108 -16.82 -21.49 0.87
C ALA A 108 -18.20 -21.89 1.42
N LEU A 109 -18.80 -21.11 2.33
CA LEU A 109 -20.16 -21.37 2.84
C LEU A 109 -21.22 -21.42 1.73
N GLY A 110 -21.01 -20.74 0.61
CA GLY A 110 -21.91 -20.84 -0.54
C GLY A 110 -22.09 -22.27 -1.06
N GLN A 111 -21.09 -23.14 -0.89
CA GLN A 111 -21.17 -24.54 -1.31
C GLN A 111 -22.08 -25.37 -0.39
N HIS A 112 -22.15 -25.01 0.89
CA HIS A 112 -22.95 -25.69 1.91
C HIS A 112 -24.36 -25.10 2.03
N TYR A 113 -24.54 -23.84 1.65
CA TYR A 113 -25.80 -23.10 1.74
C TYR A 113 -26.25 -22.60 0.35
N PRO A 114 -26.96 -23.42 -0.46
CA PRO A 114 -27.36 -23.06 -1.82
C PRO A 114 -28.16 -21.75 -1.91
N GLN A 115 -29.01 -21.46 -0.91
CA GLN A 115 -29.78 -20.22 -0.83
C GLN A 115 -28.89 -18.98 -0.70
N LEU A 116 -27.78 -19.09 0.03
CA LEU A 116 -26.77 -18.03 0.15
C LEU A 116 -26.03 -17.84 -1.19
N ALA A 117 -25.65 -18.93 -1.86
CA ALA A 117 -24.98 -18.86 -3.16
C ALA A 117 -25.83 -18.18 -4.24
N SER A 118 -27.16 -18.36 -4.19
CA SER A 118 -28.09 -17.68 -5.10
C SER A 118 -28.46 -16.25 -4.68
N SER A 119 -28.04 -15.80 -3.50
CA SER A 119 -28.38 -14.47 -3.01
C SER A 119 -27.66 -13.39 -3.82
N GLN A 120 -28.44 -12.51 -4.46
CA GLN A 120 -27.92 -11.40 -5.27
C GLN A 120 -26.97 -10.51 -4.46
N ASN A 121 -27.27 -10.27 -3.18
CA ASN A 121 -26.43 -9.49 -2.26
C ASN A 121 -25.07 -10.17 -2.02
N PHE A 122 -25.07 -11.48 -1.82
CA PHE A 122 -23.83 -12.25 -1.59
C PHE A 122 -22.94 -12.26 -2.84
N LEU A 123 -23.53 -12.47 -4.01
CA LEU A 123 -22.82 -12.42 -5.30
C LEU A 123 -22.23 -11.04 -5.58
N GLN A 124 -22.99 -9.97 -5.31
CA GLN A 124 -22.53 -8.59 -5.48
C GLN A 124 -21.36 -8.25 -4.55
N LEU A 125 -21.42 -8.70 -3.29
CA LEU A 125 -20.34 -8.49 -2.32
C LEU A 125 -19.07 -9.26 -2.70
N GLN A 126 -19.20 -10.50 -3.19
CA GLN A 126 -18.07 -11.26 -3.74
C GLN A 126 -17.41 -10.52 -4.90
N HIS A 127 -18.21 -10.01 -5.84
CA HIS A 127 -17.70 -9.24 -6.96
C HIS A 127 -16.97 -7.97 -6.48
N SER A 128 -17.56 -7.25 -5.53
CA SER A 128 -16.98 -6.03 -4.97
C SER A 128 -15.65 -6.29 -4.23
N LEU A 129 -15.55 -7.42 -3.51
CA LEU A 129 -14.32 -7.86 -2.86
C LEU A 129 -13.25 -8.22 -3.89
N SER A 130 -13.61 -8.95 -4.95
CA SER A 130 -12.70 -9.29 -6.06
C SER A 130 -12.18 -8.04 -6.77
N ASP A 131 -13.07 -7.10 -7.09
CA ASP A 131 -12.70 -5.82 -7.71
C ASP A 131 -11.76 -4.99 -6.81
N THR A 132 -11.98 -5.03 -5.50
CA THR A 132 -11.13 -4.34 -4.53
C THR A 132 -9.76 -5.02 -4.42
N GLU A 133 -9.68 -6.35 -4.45
CA GLU A 133 -8.39 -7.07 -4.49
C GLU A 133 -7.60 -6.75 -5.76
N ASN A 134 -8.27 -6.70 -6.92
CA ASN A 134 -7.62 -6.32 -8.18
C ASN A 134 -7.04 -4.91 -8.09
N LYS A 135 -7.80 -3.94 -7.58
CA LYS A 135 -7.32 -2.57 -7.36
C LYS A 135 -6.18 -2.49 -6.36
N LEU A 136 -6.26 -3.27 -5.28
CA LEU A 136 -5.22 -3.37 -4.27
C LEU A 136 -3.92 -3.93 -4.86
N ALA A 137 -4.00 -4.91 -5.75
CA ALA A 137 -2.83 -5.43 -6.48
C ALA A 137 -2.15 -4.34 -7.33
N PHE A 138 -2.92 -3.53 -8.06
CA PHE A 138 -2.39 -2.38 -8.79
C PHE A 138 -1.80 -1.31 -7.86
N ALA A 139 -2.46 -1.01 -6.73
CA ALA A 139 -1.95 -0.05 -5.75
C ALA A 139 -0.61 -0.49 -5.14
N ARG A 140 -0.46 -1.79 -4.86
CA ARG A 140 0.81 -2.39 -4.40
C ARG A 140 1.91 -2.26 -5.43
N GLN A 141 1.61 -2.55 -6.70
CA GLN A 141 2.57 -2.37 -7.78
C GLN A 141 2.99 -0.90 -7.88
N TYR A 142 2.03 0.03 -7.89
CA TYR A 142 2.29 1.46 -7.96
C TYR A 142 3.18 1.96 -6.79
N TYR A 143 2.91 1.49 -5.58
CA TYR A 143 3.75 1.74 -4.41
C TYR A 143 5.17 1.21 -4.59
N ASN A 144 5.32 -0.03 -5.06
CA ASN A 144 6.62 -0.63 -5.28
C ASN A 144 7.42 0.12 -6.36
N ASP A 145 6.77 0.60 -7.42
CA ASP A 145 7.41 1.41 -8.47
C ASP A 145 7.86 2.78 -7.92
N ALA A 146 7.05 3.41 -7.07
CA ALA A 146 7.41 4.65 -6.39
C ALA A 146 8.60 4.45 -5.44
N VAL A 147 8.61 3.35 -4.67
CA VAL A 147 9.71 2.97 -3.77
C VAL A 147 10.98 2.67 -4.57
N ALA A 148 10.88 1.95 -5.69
CA ALA A 148 12.02 1.68 -6.57
C ALA A 148 12.62 2.97 -7.11
N THR A 149 11.78 3.92 -7.52
CA THR A 149 12.23 5.24 -7.98
C THR A 149 12.96 5.99 -6.87
N LEU A 150 12.37 6.05 -5.67
CA LEU A 150 12.99 6.73 -4.52
C LEU A 150 14.31 6.07 -4.13
N ASN A 151 14.33 4.76 -3.90
CA ASN A 151 15.53 4.02 -3.50
C ASN A 151 16.63 4.12 -4.57
N GLY A 152 16.25 4.10 -5.85
CA GLY A 152 17.15 4.33 -6.98
C GLY A 152 17.76 5.73 -6.97
N LEU A 153 16.98 6.78 -6.68
CA LEU A 153 17.51 8.13 -6.50
C LEU A 153 18.47 8.21 -5.31
N LEU A 154 18.15 7.57 -4.18
CA LEU A 154 19.02 7.58 -3.01
C LEU A 154 20.35 6.85 -3.24
N GLY A 155 20.37 5.83 -4.12
CA GLY A 155 21.56 5.02 -4.42
C GLY A 155 22.36 5.43 -5.66
N SER A 156 21.94 6.45 -6.42
CA SER A 156 22.58 6.84 -7.68
C SER A 156 23.35 8.15 -7.59
N ILE A 157 24.46 8.26 -8.33
CA ILE A 157 25.21 9.51 -8.49
C ILE A 157 24.46 10.40 -9.52
N PRO A 158 24.33 11.73 -9.29
CA PRO A 158 24.93 12.52 -8.20
C PRO A 158 24.07 12.61 -6.93
N TRP A 159 22.86 12.06 -6.94
CA TRP A 159 21.83 12.26 -5.91
C TRP A 159 22.17 11.69 -4.53
N MET A 160 22.95 10.61 -4.47
CA MET A 160 23.41 9.98 -3.23
C MET A 160 24.14 10.98 -2.30
N PHE A 161 24.84 11.97 -2.86
CA PHE A 161 25.50 13.02 -2.07
C PHE A 161 24.53 14.04 -1.49
N VAL A 162 23.36 14.21 -2.10
CA VAL A 162 22.30 15.13 -1.67
C VAL A 162 21.36 14.46 -0.67
N ALA A 163 21.18 13.14 -0.76
CA ALA A 163 20.25 12.35 0.05
C ALA A 163 20.29 12.63 1.58
N PRO A 164 21.47 12.68 2.25
CA PRO A 164 21.52 12.92 3.69
C PRO A 164 20.89 14.26 4.11
N PHE A 165 20.95 15.28 3.25
CA PHE A 165 20.41 16.60 3.53
C PHE A 165 18.88 16.67 3.40
N THR A 166 18.27 15.69 2.73
CA THR A 166 16.81 15.65 2.51
C THR A 166 16.03 15.04 3.69
N GLY A 167 16.72 14.34 4.60
CA GLY A 167 16.09 13.56 5.67
C GLY A 167 15.26 12.37 5.18
N VAL A 168 15.35 12.02 3.90
CA VAL A 168 14.62 10.89 3.31
C VAL A 168 15.50 9.66 3.34
N SER A 169 15.00 8.59 3.95
CA SER A 169 15.63 7.27 3.96
C SER A 169 15.00 6.33 2.92
N GLN A 170 15.69 5.22 2.65
CA GLN A 170 15.14 4.15 1.84
C GLN A 170 13.83 3.63 2.45
N ARG A 171 12.89 3.28 1.57
CA ARG A 171 11.59 2.73 1.94
C ARG A 171 11.55 1.25 1.60
N GLU A 172 10.85 0.47 2.42
CA GLU A 172 10.64 -0.96 2.17
C GLU A 172 9.62 -1.16 1.06
N TYR A 173 9.82 -2.20 0.24
CA TYR A 173 8.80 -2.62 -0.72
C TYR A 173 7.62 -3.28 -0.01
N TYR A 174 6.43 -3.15 -0.60
CA TYR A 174 5.29 -3.96 -0.23
C TYR A 174 5.54 -5.40 -0.70
N GLN A 175 5.98 -6.26 0.22
CA GLN A 175 6.26 -7.66 -0.07
C GLN A 175 4.97 -8.43 -0.33
N THR A 176 4.88 -9.07 -1.50
CA THR A 176 4.15 -10.34 -1.65
C THR A 176 5.15 -11.44 -1.26
N PRO A 177 4.86 -12.32 -0.30
CA PRO A 177 5.75 -13.43 0.02
C PRO A 177 6.06 -14.21 -1.26
N ARG A 178 7.34 -14.54 -1.46
CA ARG A 178 7.74 -15.53 -2.48
C ARG A 178 7.12 -16.89 -2.16
#